data_AF-A0A1G6YDQ1-F1
#
_entry.id   AF-A0A1G6YDQ1-F1
#
_cell.length_a   1.000
_cell.length_b   1.000
_cell.length_c   1.000
_cell.angle_alpha   90.00
_cell.angle_beta   90.00
_cell.angle_gamma   90.00
#
_symmetry.space_group_name_H-M   'P 1'
#
loop_
_entity.id
_entity.type
_entity.pdbx_description
1 polymer ?
#
loop_
_entity_poly.entity_id
_entity_poly.type
_entity_poly.pdbx_seq_one_letter_code
_entity_poly.pdbx_strand_id
1 'polypeptide(L)'
;MATGDFADIHIIELNFSDKLFSREINSLQISGVENYTIQNAINDLKAELNELDESDFVKSSNQECNARFLKWLISKDHKEIIKDLKILTGASKKIDESFVYDHFPKSEHLLLTPKPYFEVNFPLYSVLVRDKDCLNEIYNKYLNEADYHFLNESGFIHISPLVTKTETANIKLLEHLVIKESDLNVLRDAEGQLKHKFKITYSDFAYLTASDGHIYGRNTTQKSSLERLKFLLSEAVEKDTFFDSDIQEVTIEGLENPIQFRTCLWVYRAKRLNWVNVKTESEGSETKFVSETPSSKNLSEILKGDENLVRTIRGSRQQNFLNKLGVGVSDLIRNTLPTDELRLSWDKAITNMITSDADPELVQEIFNDPNIRKEYEKRLNERKLISRNQTIGKLIEDLFKEYIEQLRESGVIINIQREPFGSDYILTEESSDLVNKENQREGFRINNWLIELKATGKEHASMTPLQAKTATEQKDNYSLVVVPLDGTEPDIEYLRINAKVISNIGHKIDTVFNDFSDVEIKKSNLNNGQDGISVSIEDQNIRFRVSSAVWSSEQTDIETFIKTYFKVLAETSNETTTT
;
A
#
# COMPACT_ATOMS: atom_id res chain seq x y z
N MET A 1 -1.68 46.99 -72.82
CA MET A 1 -1.45 47.23 -71.38
C MET A 1 -2.80 47.46 -70.72
N ALA A 2 -3.33 46.41 -70.11
CA ALA A 2 -4.35 46.40 -69.06
C ALA A 2 -4.51 44.91 -68.70
N THR A 3 -3.67 44.48 -67.77
CA THR A 3 -3.75 43.18 -67.08
C THR A 3 -5.00 43.22 -66.20
N GLY A 4 -6.02 42.45 -66.57
CA GLY A 4 -7.20 42.27 -65.75
C GLY A 4 -6.95 41.13 -64.76
N ASP A 5 -6.79 41.48 -63.50
CA ASP A 5 -6.76 40.56 -62.36
C ASP A 5 -8.04 39.73 -62.32
N PHE A 6 -7.90 38.42 -62.52
CA PHE A 6 -8.84 37.44 -61.98
C PHE A 6 -8.31 37.03 -60.60
N ALA A 7 -8.55 37.91 -59.63
CA ALA A 7 -8.27 37.65 -58.22
C ALA A 7 -9.37 36.76 -57.63
N ASP A 8 -8.93 35.72 -56.93
CA ASP A 8 -9.50 35.16 -55.71
C ASP A 8 -11.01 34.88 -55.68
N ILE A 9 -11.39 33.70 -56.16
CA ILE A 9 -12.56 33.01 -55.61
C ILE A 9 -12.03 32.03 -54.56
N HIS A 10 -11.96 32.46 -53.30
CA HIS A 10 -11.64 31.56 -52.18
C HIS A 10 -12.75 30.51 -52.05
N ILE A 11 -12.49 29.25 -52.44
CA ILE A 11 -13.46 28.16 -52.34
C ILE A 11 -13.81 27.89 -50.86
N ILE A 12 -12.90 28.16 -49.93
CA ILE A 12 -13.14 28.17 -48.47
C ILE A 12 -14.22 29.19 -48.05
N GLU A 13 -14.27 30.38 -48.65
CA GLU A 13 -15.25 31.43 -48.31
C GLU A 13 -16.64 31.17 -48.93
N LEU A 14 -16.73 30.28 -49.93
CA LEU A 14 -17.96 30.04 -50.69
C LEU A 14 -18.98 29.11 -50.04
N ASN A 15 -18.78 28.74 -48.77
CA ASN A 15 -19.57 27.70 -48.11
C ASN A 15 -19.57 26.39 -48.92
N PHE A 16 -18.46 26.15 -49.64
CA PHE A 16 -18.34 25.14 -50.68
C PHE A 16 -18.27 23.73 -50.09
N SER A 17 -17.62 23.58 -48.94
CA SER A 17 -17.70 22.39 -48.08
C SER A 17 -19.16 22.04 -47.79
N ASP A 18 -19.95 22.96 -47.26
CA ASP A 18 -21.39 22.73 -46.99
C ASP A 18 -22.20 22.40 -48.27
N LYS A 19 -21.82 22.94 -49.43
CA LYS A 19 -22.45 22.61 -50.72
C LYS A 19 -22.03 21.25 -51.29
N LEU A 20 -20.75 20.88 -51.21
CA LEU A 20 -20.22 19.57 -51.62
C LEU A 20 -20.83 18.44 -50.76
N PHE A 21 -20.96 18.70 -49.45
CA PHE A 21 -21.39 17.71 -48.48
C PHE A 21 -22.91 17.54 -48.36
N SER A 22 -23.71 18.49 -48.88
CA SER A 22 -25.17 18.48 -48.67
C SER A 22 -25.98 17.64 -49.65
N ARG A 23 -25.51 17.33 -50.88
CA ARG A 23 -26.40 16.77 -51.93
C ARG A 23 -25.74 16.00 -53.09
N GLU A 24 -25.03 14.88 -52.88
CA GLU A 24 -24.61 13.94 -53.97
C GLU A 24 -24.30 14.61 -55.34
N ILE A 25 -23.54 15.71 -55.34
CA ILE A 25 -23.47 16.60 -56.52
C ILE A 25 -22.47 15.99 -57.50
N ASN A 26 -22.92 15.52 -58.67
CA ASN A 26 -22.05 14.92 -59.68
C ASN A 26 -21.29 15.92 -60.59
N SER A 27 -21.71 17.20 -60.60
CA SER A 27 -21.09 18.27 -61.38
C SER A 27 -21.41 19.63 -60.77
N LEU A 28 -20.42 20.53 -60.68
CA LEU A 28 -20.62 21.91 -60.23
C LEU A 28 -20.57 22.83 -61.45
N GLN A 29 -21.63 23.60 -61.68
CA GLN A 29 -21.60 24.65 -62.70
C GLN A 29 -20.98 25.91 -62.12
N ILE A 30 -19.75 26.21 -62.55
CA ILE A 30 -19.02 27.45 -62.22
C ILE A 30 -19.02 28.32 -63.49
N SER A 31 -19.55 29.54 -63.40
CA SER A 31 -19.60 30.47 -64.54
C SER A 31 -18.19 30.71 -65.09
N GLY A 32 -17.98 30.40 -66.37
CA GLY A 32 -16.69 30.59 -67.05
C GLY A 32 -15.76 29.38 -67.07
N VAL A 33 -16.12 28.24 -66.47
CA VAL A 33 -15.34 27.00 -66.49
C VAL A 33 -16.14 25.89 -67.19
N GLU A 34 -15.76 25.52 -68.42
CA GLU A 34 -16.33 24.35 -69.09
C GLU A 34 -15.79 23.06 -68.41
N ASN A 35 -16.69 22.17 -67.98
CA ASN A 35 -16.41 20.82 -67.43
C ASN A 35 -15.70 20.74 -66.06
N TYR A 36 -16.19 21.46 -65.05
CA TYR A 36 -15.70 21.29 -63.68
C TYR A 36 -16.30 20.04 -63.00
N THR A 37 -15.47 19.02 -62.80
CA THR A 37 -15.87 17.73 -62.21
C THR A 37 -15.79 17.72 -60.68
N ILE A 38 -16.42 16.75 -60.01
CA ILE A 38 -16.21 16.51 -58.56
C ILE A 38 -14.73 16.27 -58.25
N GLN A 39 -14.01 15.53 -59.11
CA GLN A 39 -12.61 15.24 -58.85
C GLN A 39 -11.75 16.50 -58.87
N ASN A 40 -12.08 17.46 -59.75
CA ASN A 40 -11.45 18.79 -59.74
C ASN A 40 -11.73 19.51 -58.42
N ALA A 41 -12.99 19.50 -57.97
CA ALA A 41 -13.40 20.08 -56.68
C ALA A 41 -12.65 19.50 -55.48
N ILE A 42 -12.49 18.17 -55.43
CA ILE A 42 -11.77 17.48 -54.36
C ILE A 42 -10.29 17.88 -54.39
N ASN A 43 -9.67 17.91 -55.57
CA ASN A 43 -8.26 18.23 -55.73
C ASN A 43 -7.98 19.70 -55.36
N ASP A 44 -8.83 20.62 -55.80
CA ASP A 44 -8.70 22.05 -55.49
C ASP A 44 -8.88 22.29 -53.99
N LEU A 45 -9.93 21.71 -53.36
CA LEU A 45 -10.14 21.83 -51.92
C LEU A 45 -8.98 21.24 -51.10
N LYS A 46 -8.44 20.09 -51.53
CA LYS A 46 -7.24 19.50 -50.90
C LYS A 46 -6.04 20.44 -51.03
N ALA A 47 -5.82 21.01 -52.22
CA ALA A 47 -4.71 21.92 -52.47
C ALA A 47 -4.83 23.19 -51.60
N GLU A 48 -5.99 23.83 -51.59
CA GLU A 48 -6.25 25.01 -50.74
C GLU A 48 -6.01 24.69 -49.27
N LEU A 49 -6.60 23.61 -48.75
CA LEU A 49 -6.38 23.21 -47.35
C LEU A 49 -4.90 22.93 -47.07
N ASN A 50 -4.17 22.27 -47.97
CA ASN A 50 -2.76 21.96 -47.78
C ASN A 50 -1.84 23.19 -47.83
N GLU A 51 -2.25 24.27 -48.49
CA GLU A 51 -1.51 25.53 -48.62
C GLU A 51 -1.71 26.48 -47.44
N LEU A 52 -2.79 26.32 -46.66
CA LEU A 52 -3.03 27.10 -45.43
C LEU A 52 -1.85 26.98 -44.45
N ASP A 53 -1.48 28.11 -43.85
CA ASP A 53 -0.44 28.17 -42.84
C ASP A 53 -0.98 28.04 -41.41
N GLU A 54 -0.09 28.04 -40.40
CA GLU A 54 -0.52 27.97 -39.00
C GLU A 54 -1.44 29.15 -38.63
N SER A 55 -1.17 30.36 -39.12
CA SER A 55 -1.97 31.55 -38.82
C SER A 55 -3.39 31.48 -39.39
N ASP A 56 -3.56 30.81 -40.52
CA ASP A 56 -4.86 30.57 -41.15
C ASP A 56 -5.73 29.58 -40.37
N PHE A 57 -5.12 28.57 -39.75
CA PHE A 57 -5.84 27.59 -38.94
C PHE A 57 -6.23 28.08 -37.55
N VAL A 58 -5.82 29.29 -37.14
CA VAL A 58 -6.39 29.96 -35.96
C VAL A 58 -7.90 30.19 -36.15
N LYS A 59 -8.37 30.33 -37.39
CA LYS A 59 -9.81 30.46 -37.69
C LYS A 59 -10.51 29.11 -37.53
N SER A 60 -11.51 29.05 -36.64
CA SER A 60 -12.28 27.83 -36.40
C SER A 60 -12.95 27.27 -37.66
N SER A 61 -13.36 28.13 -38.59
CA SER A 61 -13.95 27.74 -39.87
C SER A 61 -13.04 26.85 -40.71
N ASN A 62 -11.73 27.10 -40.72
CA ASN A 62 -10.75 26.33 -41.50
C ASN A 62 -10.51 24.95 -40.86
N GLN A 63 -10.45 24.90 -39.53
CA GLN A 63 -10.37 23.63 -38.79
C GLN A 63 -11.61 22.75 -39.02
N GLU A 64 -12.79 23.37 -38.95
CA GLU A 64 -14.06 22.70 -39.22
C GLU A 64 -14.17 22.21 -40.66
N CYS A 65 -13.71 23.01 -41.62
CA CYS A 65 -13.66 22.62 -43.03
C CYS A 65 -12.78 21.39 -43.26
N ASN A 66 -11.55 21.38 -42.70
CA ASN A 66 -10.65 20.23 -42.78
C ASN A 66 -11.27 18.97 -42.17
N ALA A 67 -11.88 19.08 -40.98
CA ALA A 67 -12.52 17.96 -40.31
C ALA A 67 -13.73 17.39 -41.09
N ARG A 68 -14.57 18.25 -41.66
CA ARG A 68 -15.70 17.84 -42.51
C ARG A 68 -15.22 17.19 -43.81
N PHE A 69 -14.16 17.72 -44.41
CA PHE A 69 -13.59 17.15 -45.63
C PHE A 69 -13.02 15.76 -45.38
N LEU A 70 -12.28 15.58 -44.28
CA LEU A 70 -11.80 14.25 -43.87
C LEU A 70 -12.97 13.27 -43.65
N LYS A 71 -14.02 13.68 -42.93
CA LYS A 71 -15.24 12.88 -42.74
C LYS A 71 -15.87 12.44 -44.07
N TRP A 72 -15.95 13.36 -45.03
CA TRP A 72 -16.49 13.06 -46.35
C TRP A 72 -15.62 12.08 -47.12
N LEU A 73 -14.30 12.28 -47.14
CA LEU A 73 -13.36 11.36 -47.79
C LEU A 73 -13.44 9.94 -47.22
N ILE A 74 -13.60 9.82 -45.90
CA ILE A 74 -13.85 8.54 -45.21
C ILE A 74 -15.15 7.91 -45.71
N SER A 75 -16.24 8.67 -45.76
CA SER A 75 -17.55 8.16 -46.20
C SER A 75 -17.59 7.70 -47.66
N LYS A 76 -16.62 8.12 -48.47
CA LYS A 76 -16.48 7.79 -49.89
C LYS A 76 -15.27 6.89 -50.19
N ASP A 77 -14.60 6.38 -49.17
CA ASP A 77 -13.44 5.48 -49.28
C ASP A 77 -12.27 6.05 -50.11
N HIS A 78 -12.05 7.37 -50.06
CA HIS A 78 -11.00 8.06 -50.83
C HIS A 78 -9.62 8.01 -50.14
N LYS A 79 -9.11 6.81 -49.86
CA LYS A 79 -7.86 6.59 -49.09
C LYS A 79 -6.63 7.29 -49.67
N GLU A 80 -6.46 7.26 -50.99
CA GLU A 80 -5.31 7.90 -51.66
C GLU A 80 -5.31 9.42 -51.47
N ILE A 81 -6.49 10.04 -51.37
CA ILE A 81 -6.60 11.47 -51.14
C ILE A 81 -6.33 11.80 -49.67
N ILE A 82 -6.81 10.96 -48.73
CA ILE A 82 -6.56 11.11 -47.29
C ILE A 82 -5.06 11.08 -46.99
N LYS A 83 -4.30 10.22 -47.67
CA LYS A 83 -2.85 10.10 -47.50
C LYS A 83 -2.08 11.38 -47.78
N ASP A 84 -2.57 12.18 -48.73
CA ASP A 84 -1.95 13.44 -49.15
C ASP A 84 -2.64 14.67 -48.55
N LEU A 85 -3.62 14.48 -47.67
CA LEU A 85 -4.28 15.56 -46.94
C LEU A 85 -3.47 15.90 -45.69
N LYS A 86 -3.15 17.18 -45.49
CA LYS A 86 -2.64 17.68 -44.21
C LYS A 86 -3.76 17.71 -43.17
N ILE A 87 -3.44 17.29 -41.97
CA ILE A 87 -4.34 17.14 -40.83
C ILE A 87 -3.81 17.88 -39.61
N LEU A 88 -4.72 18.25 -38.72
CA LEU A 88 -4.42 18.99 -37.50
C LEU A 88 -4.05 18.02 -36.37
N THR A 89 -2.91 18.24 -35.71
CA THR A 89 -2.53 17.52 -34.49
C THR A 89 -2.25 18.51 -33.35
N GLY A 90 -2.25 18.02 -32.11
CA GLY A 90 -2.08 18.91 -30.95
C GLY A 90 -3.39 19.42 -30.36
N ALA A 91 -3.29 20.08 -29.21
CA ALA A 91 -4.43 20.63 -28.47
C ALA A 91 -4.68 22.09 -28.85
N SER A 92 -5.96 22.49 -28.94
CA SER A 92 -6.35 23.86 -29.30
C SER A 92 -6.17 24.89 -28.17
N LYS A 93 -5.78 24.47 -26.97
CA LYS A 93 -5.94 25.25 -25.72
C LYS A 93 -4.66 25.76 -25.05
N LYS A 94 -3.46 25.43 -25.54
CA LYS A 94 -2.21 25.88 -24.91
C LYS A 94 -1.51 26.92 -25.80
N ILE A 95 -1.29 28.10 -25.24
CA ILE A 95 -0.59 29.22 -25.87
C ILE A 95 0.87 28.87 -26.23
N ASP A 96 1.45 27.86 -25.56
CA ASP A 96 2.86 27.44 -25.72
C ASP A 96 3.07 26.14 -26.54
N GLU A 97 2.02 25.42 -26.94
CA GLU A 97 2.14 24.26 -27.84
C GLU A 97 1.37 24.57 -29.12
N SER A 98 2.09 24.94 -30.19
CA SER A 98 1.51 25.14 -31.51
C SER A 98 0.83 23.86 -31.98
N PHE A 99 -0.36 24.00 -32.57
CA PHE A 99 -0.96 22.92 -33.36
C PHE A 99 -0.04 22.65 -34.55
N VAL A 100 0.17 21.37 -34.87
CA VAL A 100 0.98 20.99 -36.03
C VAL A 100 0.02 20.68 -37.18
N TYR A 101 0.38 21.17 -38.37
CA TYR A 101 -0.38 20.92 -39.59
C TYR A 101 0.51 20.23 -40.62
N ASP A 102 0.37 18.91 -40.71
CA ASP A 102 1.18 18.07 -41.60
C ASP A 102 0.38 16.85 -42.06
N HIS A 103 0.94 16.09 -42.99
CA HIS A 103 0.37 14.86 -43.50
C HIS A 103 0.37 13.76 -42.42
N PHE A 104 -0.48 12.75 -42.62
CA PHE A 104 -0.38 11.53 -41.82
C PHE A 104 1.03 10.94 -41.89
N PRO A 105 1.59 10.51 -40.74
CA PRO A 105 2.93 9.96 -40.70
C PRO A 105 3.00 8.68 -41.56
N LYS A 106 4.07 8.57 -42.36
CA LYS A 106 4.38 7.36 -43.14
C LYS A 106 5.19 6.33 -42.34
N SER A 107 5.35 6.54 -41.03
CA SER A 107 6.20 5.76 -40.13
C SER A 107 5.41 4.70 -39.36
N GLU A 108 6.11 3.84 -38.62
CA GLU A 108 5.50 2.87 -37.71
C GLU A 108 4.76 3.50 -36.52
N HIS A 109 4.98 4.80 -36.27
CA HIS A 109 4.40 5.57 -35.18
C HIS A 109 3.25 6.43 -35.71
N LEU A 110 2.10 5.78 -35.92
CA LEU A 110 0.87 6.45 -36.32
C LEU A 110 0.35 7.37 -35.22
N LEU A 111 -0.34 8.43 -35.63
CA LEU A 111 -1.03 9.34 -34.71
C LEU A 111 -2.09 8.60 -33.91
N LEU A 112 -2.38 9.07 -32.71
CA LEU A 112 -3.54 8.62 -31.95
C LEU A 112 -4.79 9.41 -32.32
N THR A 113 -5.95 8.85 -31.99
CA THR A 113 -7.22 9.61 -31.90
C THR A 113 -7.05 10.82 -30.98
N PRO A 114 -7.95 11.82 -31.06
CA PRO A 114 -7.83 12.98 -30.19
C PRO A 114 -7.81 12.57 -28.72
N LYS A 115 -6.92 13.17 -27.93
CA LYS A 115 -6.68 12.78 -26.53
C LYS A 115 -7.96 12.60 -25.68
N PRO A 116 -8.98 13.49 -25.76
CA PRO A 116 -10.23 13.29 -25.03
C PRO A 116 -11.01 12.02 -25.42
N TYR A 117 -10.76 11.45 -26.61
CA TYR A 117 -11.40 10.23 -27.10
C TYR A 117 -10.96 9.00 -26.29
N PHE A 118 -9.66 8.85 -26.04
CA PHE A 118 -9.12 7.68 -25.33
C PHE A 118 -8.83 7.93 -23.85
N GLU A 119 -8.71 9.19 -23.41
CA GLU A 119 -8.37 9.55 -22.02
C GLU A 119 -9.34 8.97 -20.99
N VAL A 120 -10.61 8.78 -21.33
CA VAL A 120 -11.59 8.12 -20.45
C VAL A 120 -11.18 6.69 -20.12
N ASN A 121 -10.58 5.99 -21.10
CA ASN A 121 -10.17 4.60 -20.97
C ASN A 121 -8.70 4.44 -20.56
N PHE A 122 -7.86 5.43 -20.85
CA PHE A 122 -6.43 5.44 -20.57
C PHE A 122 -5.97 6.79 -19.95
N PRO A 123 -6.50 7.16 -18.77
CA PRO A 123 -6.20 8.44 -18.13
C PRO A 123 -4.72 8.60 -17.72
N LEU A 124 -4.02 7.53 -17.35
CA LEU A 124 -2.60 7.63 -16.97
C LEU A 124 -1.72 7.76 -18.21
N TYR A 125 -2.01 7.01 -19.27
CA TYR A 125 -1.31 7.14 -20.54
C TYR A 125 -1.50 8.51 -21.17
N SER A 126 -2.70 9.11 -21.07
CA SER A 126 -2.98 10.43 -21.65
C SER A 126 -2.01 11.49 -21.12
N VAL A 127 -1.65 11.42 -19.84
CA VAL A 127 -0.67 12.33 -19.22
C VAL A 127 0.74 12.15 -19.80
N LEU A 128 1.08 10.94 -20.26
CA LEU A 128 2.42 10.63 -20.77
C LEU A 128 2.61 11.03 -22.24
N VAL A 129 1.59 10.87 -23.07
CA VAL A 129 1.69 11.16 -24.52
C VAL A 129 1.59 12.66 -24.80
N ARG A 130 2.32 13.14 -25.82
CA ARG A 130 2.29 14.56 -26.21
C ARG A 130 1.02 14.85 -26.99
N ASP A 131 0.54 16.08 -26.87
CA ASP A 131 -0.67 16.49 -27.58
C ASP A 131 -0.43 16.42 -29.12
N LYS A 132 0.78 16.76 -29.61
CA LYS A 132 1.15 16.69 -31.04
C LYS A 132 1.19 15.29 -31.66
N ASP A 133 1.25 14.25 -30.83
CA ASP A 133 1.22 12.84 -31.27
C ASP A 133 -0.24 12.34 -31.42
N CYS A 134 -1.23 13.20 -31.17
CA CYS A 134 -2.66 12.93 -31.27
C CYS A 134 -3.33 13.87 -32.28
N LEU A 135 -4.38 13.39 -32.95
CA LEU A 135 -5.26 14.25 -33.73
C LEU A 135 -5.85 15.39 -32.88
N ASN A 136 -6.13 16.53 -33.50
CA ASN A 136 -6.73 17.66 -32.81
C ASN A 136 -8.16 17.36 -32.30
N GLU A 137 -8.56 17.97 -31.18
CA GLU A 137 -9.88 17.77 -30.58
C GLU A 137 -11.05 18.17 -31.49
N ILE A 138 -10.82 19.00 -32.51
CA ILE A 138 -11.85 19.37 -33.49
C ILE A 138 -12.47 18.15 -34.18
N TYR A 139 -11.67 17.11 -34.44
CA TYR A 139 -12.16 15.92 -35.16
C TYR A 139 -13.23 15.16 -34.38
N ASN A 140 -13.22 15.19 -33.04
CA ASN A 140 -14.25 14.55 -32.23
C ASN A 140 -15.66 15.17 -32.43
N LYS A 141 -15.76 16.39 -32.98
CA LYS A 141 -17.04 17.01 -33.31
C LYS A 141 -17.66 16.46 -34.60
N TYR A 142 -16.85 15.87 -35.47
CA TYR A 142 -17.22 15.54 -36.85
C TYR A 142 -17.06 14.07 -37.20
N LEU A 143 -16.05 13.42 -36.62
CA LEU A 143 -15.80 12.00 -36.76
C LEU A 143 -16.48 11.23 -35.62
N ASN A 144 -17.07 10.11 -35.96
CA ASN A 144 -17.62 9.14 -35.03
C ASN A 144 -16.72 7.91 -34.93
N GLU A 145 -17.12 6.96 -34.08
CA GLU A 145 -16.36 5.71 -33.85
C GLU A 145 -16.07 4.93 -35.15
N ALA A 146 -17.05 4.81 -36.06
CA ALA A 146 -16.86 4.11 -37.33
C ALA A 146 -15.81 4.78 -38.24
N ASP A 147 -15.72 6.11 -38.20
CA ASP A 147 -14.69 6.85 -38.96
C ASP A 147 -13.29 6.59 -38.40
N TYR A 148 -13.15 6.57 -37.07
CA TYR A 148 -11.87 6.25 -36.44
C TYR A 148 -11.44 4.81 -36.69
N HIS A 149 -12.39 3.86 -36.73
CA HIS A 149 -12.12 2.49 -37.18
C HIS A 149 -11.61 2.46 -38.61
N PHE A 150 -12.28 3.17 -39.54
CA PHE A 150 -11.82 3.26 -40.92
C PHE A 150 -10.40 3.81 -41.05
N LEU A 151 -10.06 4.88 -40.32
CA LEU A 151 -8.72 5.46 -40.34
C LEU A 151 -7.67 4.51 -39.76
N ASN A 152 -8.01 3.77 -38.70
CA ASN A 152 -7.14 2.79 -38.08
C ASN A 152 -6.89 1.58 -39.00
N GLU A 153 -7.94 1.01 -39.60
CA GLU A 153 -7.83 -0.10 -40.54
C GLU A 153 -7.10 0.29 -41.84
N SER A 154 -7.20 1.55 -42.22
CA SER A 154 -6.47 2.12 -43.36
C SER A 154 -5.04 2.53 -43.02
N GLY A 155 -4.60 2.37 -41.77
CA GLY A 155 -3.22 2.60 -41.35
C GLY A 155 -2.83 4.08 -41.19
N PHE A 156 -3.80 4.98 -40.98
CA PHE A 156 -3.53 6.40 -40.75
C PHE A 156 -3.33 6.76 -39.28
N ILE A 157 -4.04 6.07 -38.39
CA ILE A 157 -4.00 6.32 -36.93
C ILE A 157 -3.99 5.02 -36.14
N HIS A 158 -3.71 5.13 -34.85
CA HIS A 158 -4.08 4.16 -33.84
C HIS A 158 -5.36 4.63 -33.14
N ILE A 159 -6.41 3.80 -33.18
CA ILE A 159 -7.68 4.11 -32.50
C ILE A 159 -7.53 4.18 -30.98
N SER A 160 -6.59 3.41 -30.43
CA SER A 160 -6.32 3.24 -29.00
C SER A 160 -4.81 3.28 -28.73
N PRO A 161 -4.36 3.79 -27.57
CA PRO A 161 -2.98 3.71 -27.12
C PRO A 161 -2.40 2.28 -27.09
N LEU A 162 -3.20 1.31 -26.64
CA LEU A 162 -2.84 -0.10 -26.64
C LEU A 162 -3.14 -0.67 -28.03
N VAL A 163 -2.10 -1.17 -28.69
CA VAL A 163 -2.17 -1.71 -30.06
C VAL A 163 -1.81 -3.19 -30.05
N THR A 164 -2.56 -3.98 -30.81
CA THR A 164 -2.19 -5.36 -31.14
C THR A 164 -1.69 -5.38 -32.58
N LYS A 165 -0.44 -5.78 -32.78
CA LYS A 165 0.20 -5.85 -34.09
C LYS A 165 0.49 -7.29 -34.47
N THR A 166 0.34 -7.61 -35.76
CA THR A 166 0.82 -8.86 -36.35
C THR A 166 1.68 -8.51 -37.55
N GLU A 167 2.98 -8.75 -37.44
CA GLU A 167 3.95 -8.35 -38.47
C GLU A 167 4.97 -9.46 -38.74
N THR A 168 5.73 -9.29 -39.82
CA THR A 168 6.84 -10.21 -40.13
C THR A 168 7.91 -10.04 -39.07
N ALA A 169 8.31 -11.13 -38.44
CA ALA A 169 9.32 -11.12 -37.40
C ALA A 169 10.65 -10.53 -37.91
N ASN A 170 11.38 -9.87 -37.02
CA ASN A 170 12.74 -9.39 -37.24
C ASN A 170 13.57 -9.59 -35.97
N ILE A 171 14.90 -9.69 -36.09
CA ILE A 171 15.77 -10.04 -34.95
C ILE A 171 15.64 -9.05 -33.78
N LYS A 172 15.55 -7.74 -34.04
CA LYS A 172 15.43 -6.74 -32.97
C LYS A 172 14.14 -6.91 -32.16
N LEU A 173 13.03 -7.20 -32.82
CA LEU A 173 11.77 -7.51 -32.15
C LEU A 173 11.87 -8.81 -31.34
N LEU A 174 12.43 -9.87 -31.96
CA LEU A 174 12.55 -11.17 -31.33
C LEU A 174 13.50 -11.16 -30.13
N GLU A 175 14.51 -10.30 -30.12
CA GLU A 175 15.37 -10.11 -28.96
C GLU A 175 14.57 -9.79 -27.71
N HIS A 176 13.49 -8.99 -27.82
CA HIS A 176 12.62 -8.67 -26.68
C HIS A 176 11.64 -9.80 -26.33
N LEU A 177 11.16 -10.55 -27.33
CA LEU A 177 10.02 -11.46 -27.17
C LEU A 177 10.43 -12.93 -26.96
N VAL A 178 11.63 -13.34 -27.33
CA VAL A 178 12.05 -14.74 -27.18
C VAL A 178 12.13 -15.13 -25.69
N ILE A 179 11.59 -16.30 -25.33
CA ILE A 179 11.62 -16.79 -23.95
C ILE A 179 12.96 -17.44 -23.61
N LYS A 180 13.48 -18.26 -24.53
CA LYS A 180 14.77 -18.94 -24.37
C LYS A 180 15.78 -18.36 -25.35
N GLU A 181 16.91 -17.88 -24.84
CA GLU A 181 17.96 -17.29 -25.67
C GLU A 181 18.55 -18.30 -26.68
N SER A 182 18.56 -19.59 -26.34
CA SER A 182 18.94 -20.67 -27.26
C SER A 182 18.11 -20.68 -28.54
N ASP A 183 16.83 -20.33 -28.45
CA ASP A 183 15.91 -20.38 -29.59
C ASP A 183 16.21 -19.24 -30.57
N LEU A 184 16.71 -18.09 -30.07
CA LEU A 184 17.14 -16.98 -30.92
C LEU A 184 18.34 -17.35 -31.79
N ASN A 185 19.24 -18.18 -31.28
CA ASN A 185 20.42 -18.63 -32.02
C ASN A 185 20.04 -19.50 -33.23
N VAL A 186 18.99 -20.32 -33.10
CA VAL A 186 18.49 -21.17 -34.19
C VAL A 186 17.80 -20.36 -35.30
N LEU A 187 17.30 -19.17 -34.95
CA LEU A 187 16.62 -18.25 -35.86
C LEU A 187 17.55 -17.31 -36.63
N ARG A 188 18.84 -17.26 -36.25
CA ARG A 188 19.85 -16.42 -36.91
C ARG A 188 20.59 -17.21 -38.00
N ASP A 189 20.90 -16.54 -39.10
CA ASP A 189 21.89 -17.02 -40.07
C ASP A 189 23.32 -16.65 -39.64
N ALA A 190 24.31 -16.97 -40.49
CA ALA A 190 25.72 -16.70 -40.20
C ALA A 190 26.03 -15.20 -40.09
N GLU A 191 25.20 -14.36 -40.72
CA GLU A 191 25.29 -12.90 -40.74
C GLU A 191 24.46 -12.24 -39.60
N GLY A 192 23.77 -13.04 -38.78
CA GLY A 192 22.95 -12.57 -37.67
C GLY A 192 21.58 -12.02 -38.09
N GLN A 193 21.16 -12.24 -39.33
CA GLN A 193 19.83 -11.90 -39.84
C GLN A 193 18.83 -13.03 -39.59
N LEU A 194 17.53 -12.74 -39.76
CA LEU A 194 16.48 -13.72 -39.56
C LEU A 194 16.46 -14.75 -40.69
N LYS A 195 16.76 -16.01 -40.36
CA LYS A 195 16.82 -17.12 -41.31
C LYS A 195 15.45 -17.56 -41.84
N HIS A 196 14.41 -17.47 -41.01
CA HIS A 196 13.07 -17.98 -41.31
C HIS A 196 12.05 -16.84 -41.35
N LYS A 197 11.19 -16.79 -42.38
CA LYS A 197 10.13 -15.79 -42.47
C LYS A 197 8.85 -16.31 -41.81
N PHE A 198 8.44 -15.68 -40.73
CA PHE A 198 7.18 -15.96 -40.04
C PHE A 198 6.58 -14.67 -39.48
N LYS A 199 5.32 -14.73 -39.05
CA LYS A 199 4.64 -13.61 -38.40
C LYS A 199 4.58 -13.83 -36.90
N ILE A 200 4.58 -12.73 -36.15
CA ILE A 200 4.42 -12.74 -34.70
C ILE A 200 3.35 -11.73 -34.31
N THR A 201 2.53 -12.07 -33.32
CA THR A 201 1.45 -11.21 -32.82
C THR A 201 1.79 -10.73 -31.42
N TYR A 202 1.73 -9.43 -31.16
CA TYR A 202 2.05 -8.87 -29.85
C TYR A 202 1.24 -7.61 -29.55
N SER A 203 1.11 -7.30 -28.26
CA SER A 203 0.59 -6.05 -27.75
C SER A 203 1.73 -5.08 -27.41
N ASP A 204 1.49 -3.80 -27.66
CA ASP A 204 2.40 -2.71 -27.30
C ASP A 204 1.60 -1.42 -27.06
N PHE A 205 2.24 -0.41 -26.46
CA PHE A 205 1.66 0.92 -26.36
C PHE A 205 2.30 1.86 -27.38
N ALA A 206 1.47 2.61 -28.09
CA ALA A 206 1.92 3.66 -29.00
C ALA A 206 2.91 4.59 -28.28
N TYR A 207 3.99 5.00 -28.96
CA TYR A 207 5.01 5.90 -28.42
C TYR A 207 5.73 5.43 -27.13
N LEU A 208 5.51 4.20 -26.65
CA LEU A 208 6.20 3.65 -25.46
C LEU A 208 7.59 3.11 -25.83
N THR A 209 8.45 3.98 -26.36
CA THR A 209 9.80 3.66 -26.84
C THR A 209 10.82 4.68 -26.36
N ALA A 210 12.11 4.36 -26.51
CA ALA A 210 13.22 5.24 -26.18
C ALA A 210 13.65 6.17 -27.34
N SER A 211 12.94 6.15 -28.47
CA SER A 211 13.20 7.08 -29.57
C SER A 211 13.04 8.53 -29.11
N ASP A 212 13.76 9.44 -29.75
CA ASP A 212 13.74 10.85 -29.37
C ASP A 212 12.31 11.42 -29.38
N GLY A 213 11.98 12.18 -28.35
CA GLY A 213 10.65 12.74 -28.14
C GLY A 213 9.56 11.75 -27.67
N HIS A 214 9.81 10.45 -27.60
CA HIS A 214 8.84 9.45 -27.14
C HIS A 214 8.83 9.26 -25.62
N ILE A 215 7.94 8.39 -25.11
CA ILE A 215 7.63 8.32 -23.67
C ILE A 215 8.89 8.01 -22.84
N TYR A 216 9.72 7.04 -23.22
CA TYR A 216 10.97 6.80 -22.48
C TYR A 216 12.05 7.82 -22.82
N GLY A 217 12.14 8.28 -24.08
CA GLY A 217 13.12 9.28 -24.51
C GLY A 217 13.02 10.62 -23.78
N ARG A 218 11.81 11.04 -23.38
CA ARG A 218 11.57 12.27 -22.61
C ARG A 218 11.65 12.11 -21.09
N ASN A 219 12.13 10.97 -20.60
CA ASN A 219 12.14 10.68 -19.17
C ASN A 219 13.44 11.14 -18.50
N THR A 220 13.42 12.28 -17.82
CA THR A 220 14.63 12.94 -17.31
C THR A 220 14.69 13.07 -15.78
N THR A 221 13.62 12.75 -15.06
CA THR A 221 13.51 12.96 -13.61
C THR A 221 12.93 11.76 -12.87
N GLN A 222 13.07 11.73 -11.54
CA GLN A 222 12.39 10.75 -10.69
C GLN A 222 10.86 10.85 -10.79
N LYS A 223 10.32 12.08 -10.82
CA LYS A 223 8.87 12.30 -10.95
C LYS A 223 8.33 11.72 -12.26
N SER A 224 9.01 11.98 -13.37
CA SER A 224 8.62 11.45 -14.66
C SER A 224 8.76 9.91 -14.71
N SER A 225 9.73 9.34 -14.00
CA SER A 225 9.86 7.88 -13.84
C SER A 225 8.69 7.30 -13.03
N LEU A 226 8.27 7.97 -11.95
CA LEU A 226 7.12 7.57 -11.15
C LEU A 226 5.81 7.59 -11.96
N GLU A 227 5.59 8.61 -12.80
CA GLU A 227 4.39 8.69 -13.67
C GLU A 227 4.32 7.49 -14.64
N ARG A 228 5.46 7.08 -15.21
CA ARG A 228 5.56 5.89 -16.07
C ARG A 228 5.33 4.61 -15.28
N LEU A 229 5.92 4.47 -14.10
CA LEU A 229 5.67 3.32 -13.23
C LEU A 229 4.19 3.22 -12.87
N LYS A 230 3.54 4.33 -12.52
CA LYS A 230 2.10 4.39 -12.20
C LYS A 230 1.24 3.90 -13.35
N PHE A 231 1.49 4.43 -14.56
CA PHE A 231 0.83 3.98 -15.78
C PHE A 231 1.01 2.46 -16.00
N LEU A 232 2.26 1.98 -15.98
CA LEU A 232 2.55 0.57 -16.24
C LEU A 232 1.88 -0.33 -15.20
N LEU A 233 2.03 -0.01 -13.91
CA LEU A 233 1.56 -0.83 -12.80
C LEU A 233 0.03 -0.85 -12.68
N SER A 234 -0.65 0.26 -12.98
CA SER A 234 -2.08 0.44 -12.65
C SER A 234 -2.99 0.39 -13.87
N GLU A 235 -2.53 0.83 -15.04
CA GLU A 235 -3.37 0.94 -16.23
C GLU A 235 -2.94 -0.06 -17.30
N ALA A 236 -1.66 -0.15 -17.65
CA ALA A 236 -1.19 -1.05 -18.71
C ALA A 236 -1.45 -2.52 -18.36
N VAL A 237 -1.14 -2.91 -17.13
CA VAL A 237 -1.38 -4.25 -16.58
C VAL A 237 -2.85 -4.65 -16.65
N GLU A 238 -3.78 -3.73 -16.39
CA GLU A 238 -5.22 -4.04 -16.36
C GLU A 238 -5.85 -4.05 -17.76
N LYS A 239 -5.34 -3.23 -18.68
CA LYS A 239 -5.93 -3.03 -20.01
C LYS A 239 -5.44 -4.04 -21.05
N ASP A 240 -4.23 -4.57 -20.90
CA ASP A 240 -3.68 -5.52 -21.88
C ASP A 240 -4.23 -6.94 -21.66
N THR A 241 -5.02 -7.40 -22.62
CA THR A 241 -5.62 -8.75 -22.63
C THR A 241 -4.58 -9.86 -22.78
N PHE A 242 -3.39 -9.57 -23.33
CA PHE A 242 -2.31 -10.55 -23.42
C PHE A 242 -1.49 -10.66 -22.14
N PHE A 243 -1.72 -9.79 -21.16
CA PHE A 243 -0.87 -9.72 -19.96
C PHE A 243 -0.86 -11.03 -19.15
N ASP A 244 -2.03 -11.63 -18.94
CA ASP A 244 -2.12 -12.89 -18.17
C ASP A 244 -1.67 -14.11 -18.99
N SER A 245 -1.92 -14.08 -20.31
CA SER A 245 -1.57 -15.16 -21.27
C SER A 245 -0.42 -14.74 -22.18
N ASP A 246 0.70 -14.38 -21.58
CA ASP A 246 1.85 -13.75 -22.25
C ASP A 246 2.82 -14.76 -22.90
N ILE A 247 2.26 -15.74 -23.58
CA ILE A 247 2.99 -16.78 -24.31
C ILE A 247 2.20 -17.12 -25.57
N GLN A 248 2.86 -17.05 -26.71
CA GLN A 248 2.42 -17.62 -27.97
C GLN A 248 3.41 -18.69 -28.42
N GLU A 249 2.89 -19.75 -29.02
CA GLU A 249 3.69 -20.80 -29.63
C GLU A 249 3.64 -20.66 -31.15
N VAL A 250 4.80 -20.61 -31.81
CA VAL A 250 4.91 -20.40 -33.25
C VAL A 250 5.64 -21.58 -33.88
N THR A 251 4.95 -22.29 -34.77
CA THR A 251 5.56 -23.30 -35.63
C THR A 251 6.22 -22.63 -36.83
N ILE A 252 7.50 -22.89 -37.03
CA ILE A 252 8.32 -22.25 -38.07
C ILE A 252 8.76 -23.31 -39.07
N GLU A 253 8.53 -23.07 -40.36
CA GLU A 253 8.94 -23.98 -41.42
C GLU A 253 10.47 -24.20 -41.38
N GLY A 254 10.87 -25.48 -41.34
CA GLY A 254 12.28 -25.89 -41.24
C GLY A 254 12.77 -26.12 -39.82
N LEU A 255 11.93 -25.96 -38.79
CA LEU A 255 12.22 -26.33 -37.41
C LEU A 255 11.28 -27.45 -36.95
N GLU A 256 11.83 -28.43 -36.22
CA GLU A 256 11.05 -29.57 -35.70
C GLU A 256 10.17 -29.19 -34.52
N ASN A 257 10.66 -28.31 -33.65
CA ASN A 257 9.95 -27.90 -32.43
C ASN A 257 9.43 -26.46 -32.58
N PRO A 258 8.21 -26.18 -32.08
CA PRO A 258 7.72 -24.82 -32.04
C PRO A 258 8.51 -23.98 -31.03
N ILE A 259 8.62 -22.68 -31.30
CA ILE A 259 9.31 -21.73 -30.42
C ILE A 259 8.27 -20.88 -29.70
N GLN A 260 8.55 -20.62 -28.42
CA GLN A 260 7.67 -19.80 -27.58
C GLN A 260 8.18 -18.37 -27.52
N PHE A 261 7.25 -17.44 -27.74
CA PHE A 261 7.49 -16.01 -27.65
C PHE A 261 6.52 -15.37 -26.66
N ARG A 262 6.97 -14.27 -26.07
CA ARG A 262 6.13 -13.34 -25.32
C ARG A 262 5.22 -12.58 -26.27
N THR A 263 4.08 -12.15 -25.77
CA THR A 263 3.10 -11.36 -26.52
C THR A 263 3.02 -9.93 -26.01
N CYS A 264 3.51 -9.61 -24.81
CA CYS A 264 3.50 -8.25 -24.24
C CYS A 264 4.82 -7.52 -24.49
N LEU A 265 5.02 -6.96 -25.69
CA LEU A 265 6.26 -6.28 -26.06
C LEU A 265 6.61 -5.13 -25.11
N TRP A 266 5.59 -4.37 -24.66
CA TRP A 266 5.78 -3.24 -23.76
C TRP A 266 6.45 -3.63 -22.44
N VAL A 267 6.16 -4.81 -21.88
CA VAL A 267 6.76 -5.31 -20.62
C VAL A 267 8.24 -5.58 -20.82
N TYR A 268 8.60 -6.32 -21.86
CA TYR A 268 9.98 -6.74 -22.10
C TYR A 268 10.85 -5.63 -22.68
N ARG A 269 10.23 -4.60 -23.26
CA ARG A 269 10.90 -3.34 -23.55
C ARG A 269 11.16 -2.56 -22.25
N ALA A 270 10.17 -2.38 -21.39
CA ALA A 270 10.32 -1.71 -20.10
C ALA A 270 11.40 -2.36 -19.22
N LYS A 271 11.53 -3.69 -19.28
CA LYS A 271 12.58 -4.44 -18.57
C LYS A 271 13.99 -4.07 -18.98
N ARG A 272 14.21 -3.81 -20.27
CA ARG A 272 15.55 -3.65 -20.85
C ARG A 272 15.97 -2.20 -21.02
N LEU A 273 15.01 -1.28 -21.13
CA LEU A 273 15.32 0.13 -21.28
C LEU A 273 15.79 0.73 -19.96
N ASN A 274 16.73 1.66 -20.07
CA ASN A 274 17.10 2.57 -18.99
C ASN A 274 16.04 3.67 -18.93
N TRP A 275 15.15 3.57 -17.95
CA TRP A 275 14.10 4.58 -17.76
C TRP A 275 13.86 4.92 -16.29
N VAL A 276 14.52 4.27 -15.33
CA VAL A 276 14.38 4.68 -13.93
C VAL A 276 15.46 5.68 -13.61
N ASN A 277 15.08 6.95 -13.46
CA ASN A 277 16.03 8.01 -13.14
C ASN A 277 16.36 8.00 -11.64
N VAL A 278 17.64 7.85 -11.30
CA VAL A 278 18.16 7.86 -9.94
C VAL A 278 18.98 9.13 -9.73
N LYS A 279 18.83 9.78 -8.57
CA LYS A 279 19.65 10.93 -8.20
C LYS A 279 21.09 10.48 -7.97
N THR A 280 22.04 11.13 -8.61
CA THR A 280 23.46 10.97 -8.30
C THR A 280 23.90 12.04 -7.32
N GLU A 281 24.71 11.67 -6.32
CA GLU A 281 25.43 12.62 -5.49
C GLU A 281 26.48 13.32 -6.36
N SER A 282 26.18 14.53 -6.80
CA SER A 282 27.15 15.41 -7.46
C SER A 282 27.71 16.41 -6.46
N GLU A 283 29.04 16.59 -6.46
CA GLU A 283 29.73 17.70 -5.79
C GLU A 283 29.34 19.02 -6.47
N GLY A 284 28.19 19.59 -6.09
CA GLY A 284 27.64 20.83 -6.64
C GLY A 284 26.16 21.02 -6.30
N SER A 285 25.63 22.23 -6.52
CA SER A 285 24.22 22.56 -6.24
C SER A 285 23.21 22.01 -7.26
N GLU A 286 23.67 21.38 -8.36
CA GLU A 286 22.80 20.80 -9.38
C GLU A 286 22.54 19.31 -9.11
N THR A 287 21.26 18.95 -9.01
CA THR A 287 20.83 17.55 -8.92
C THR A 287 20.94 16.90 -10.30
N LYS A 288 21.88 15.98 -10.47
CA LYS A 288 21.99 15.16 -11.68
C LYS A 288 21.22 13.85 -11.53
N PHE A 289 20.66 13.37 -12.64
CA PHE A 289 19.97 12.09 -12.72
C PHE A 289 20.68 11.17 -13.71
N VAL A 290 20.79 9.90 -13.37
CA VAL A 290 21.23 8.84 -14.27
C VAL A 290 20.07 7.89 -14.51
N SER A 291 19.85 7.53 -15.77
CA SER A 291 18.80 6.59 -16.14
C SER A 291 19.33 5.15 -16.10
N GLU A 292 18.65 4.30 -15.35
CA GLU A 292 18.99 2.89 -15.14
C GLU A 292 17.85 1.95 -15.55
N THR A 293 18.18 0.68 -15.79
CA THR A 293 17.18 -0.38 -15.90
C THR A 293 16.43 -0.56 -14.57
N PRO A 294 15.13 -0.91 -14.59
CA PRO A 294 14.36 -1.09 -13.37
C PRO A 294 14.94 -2.18 -12.46
N SER A 295 15.03 -1.88 -11.16
CA SER A 295 15.48 -2.81 -10.12
C SER A 295 14.70 -2.56 -8.82
N SER A 296 14.70 -3.53 -7.90
CA SER A 296 14.06 -3.36 -6.59
C SER A 296 14.62 -2.17 -5.81
N LYS A 297 15.91 -1.83 -6.01
CA LYS A 297 16.56 -0.69 -5.36
C LYS A 297 16.05 0.63 -5.94
N ASN A 298 16.23 0.87 -7.25
CA ASN A 298 15.88 2.16 -7.83
C ASN A 298 14.37 2.43 -7.88
N LEU A 299 13.55 1.39 -8.03
CA LEU A 299 12.10 1.53 -7.95
C LEU A 299 11.65 1.86 -6.52
N SER A 300 12.29 1.31 -5.48
CA SER A 300 11.93 1.65 -4.11
C SER A 300 12.14 3.13 -3.80
N GLU A 301 13.20 3.75 -4.34
CA GLU A 301 13.48 5.18 -4.17
C GLU A 301 12.39 6.07 -4.77
N ILE A 302 11.83 5.70 -5.91
CA ILE A 302 10.73 6.47 -6.53
C ILE A 302 9.37 6.18 -5.88
N LEU A 303 9.21 5.05 -5.19
CA LEU A 303 8.01 4.69 -4.44
C LEU A 303 7.97 5.30 -3.02
N LYS A 304 9.11 5.73 -2.48
CA LYS A 304 9.17 6.34 -1.14
C LYS A 304 8.21 7.53 -1.05
N GLY A 305 7.26 7.45 -0.12
CA GLY A 305 6.26 8.48 0.12
C GLY A 305 4.95 8.33 -0.65
N ASP A 306 4.79 7.31 -1.51
CA ASP A 306 3.52 6.99 -2.18
C ASP A 306 2.89 5.70 -1.62
N GLU A 307 2.26 5.82 -0.45
CA GLU A 307 1.63 4.67 0.23
C GLU A 307 0.53 3.99 -0.61
N ASN A 308 -0.18 4.76 -1.45
CA ASN A 308 -1.23 4.23 -2.31
C ASN A 308 -0.65 3.31 -3.38
N LEU A 309 0.47 3.71 -3.99
CA LEU A 309 1.14 2.89 -4.98
C LEU A 309 1.75 1.64 -4.35
N VAL A 310 2.33 1.75 -3.14
CA VAL A 310 2.82 0.60 -2.37
C VAL A 310 1.68 -0.38 -2.04
N ARG A 311 0.48 0.10 -1.72
CA ARG A 311 -0.70 -0.77 -1.54
C ARG A 311 -1.12 -1.45 -2.84
N THR A 312 -1.05 -0.75 -3.97
CA THR A 312 -1.41 -1.26 -5.29
C THR A 312 -0.53 -2.45 -5.70
N ILE A 313 0.74 -2.47 -5.29
CA ILE A 313 1.67 -3.60 -5.52
C ILE A 313 1.14 -4.92 -4.96
N ARG A 314 0.24 -4.91 -3.96
CA ARG A 314 -0.32 -6.15 -3.38
C ARG A 314 -1.18 -6.95 -4.35
N GLY A 315 -1.71 -6.34 -5.42
CA GLY A 315 -2.53 -7.04 -6.41
C GLY A 315 -1.73 -8.10 -7.19
N SER A 316 -2.35 -9.23 -7.49
CA SER A 316 -1.68 -10.37 -8.15
C SER A 316 -1.11 -10.01 -9.52
N ARG A 317 -1.86 -9.27 -10.34
CA ARG A 317 -1.40 -8.80 -11.65
C ARG A 317 -0.21 -7.83 -11.52
N GLN A 318 -0.22 -6.96 -10.52
CA GLN A 318 0.86 -6.00 -10.24
C GLN A 318 2.14 -6.70 -9.80
N GLN A 319 2.03 -7.71 -8.92
CA GLN A 319 3.19 -8.54 -8.54
C GLN A 319 3.73 -9.33 -9.74
N ASN A 320 2.84 -9.88 -10.57
CA ASN A 320 3.23 -10.57 -11.81
C ASN A 320 3.98 -9.61 -12.76
N PHE A 321 3.54 -8.36 -12.89
CA PHE A 321 4.23 -7.35 -13.70
C PHE A 321 5.64 -7.08 -13.20
N LEU A 322 5.81 -6.84 -11.90
CA LEU A 322 7.12 -6.60 -11.30
C LEU A 322 8.03 -7.82 -11.49
N ASN A 323 7.51 -9.03 -11.32
CA ASN A 323 8.26 -10.27 -11.60
C ASN A 323 8.69 -10.38 -13.06
N LYS A 324 7.80 -10.08 -14.02
CA LYS A 324 8.15 -10.04 -15.46
C LYS A 324 9.23 -9.00 -15.76
N LEU A 325 9.18 -7.85 -15.08
CA LEU A 325 10.19 -6.79 -15.15
C LEU A 325 11.54 -7.22 -14.55
N GLY A 326 11.59 -8.33 -13.80
CA GLY A 326 12.79 -8.81 -13.09
C GLY A 326 13.00 -8.15 -11.73
N VAL A 327 11.93 -7.62 -11.13
CA VAL A 327 11.95 -6.90 -9.85
C VAL A 327 11.33 -7.78 -8.76
N GLY A 328 12.12 -8.16 -7.77
CA GLY A 328 11.64 -8.89 -6.61
C GLY A 328 10.76 -8.01 -5.74
N VAL A 329 9.48 -8.39 -5.58
CA VAL A 329 8.47 -7.63 -4.81
C VAL A 329 8.87 -7.50 -3.34
N SER A 330 9.35 -8.58 -2.71
CA SER A 330 9.77 -8.57 -1.31
C SER A 330 10.90 -7.58 -1.07
N ASP A 331 11.93 -7.58 -1.92
CA ASP A 331 13.05 -6.64 -1.86
C ASP A 331 12.61 -5.19 -2.10
N LEU A 332 11.68 -4.99 -3.05
CA LEU A 332 11.12 -3.68 -3.35
C LEU A 332 10.41 -3.09 -2.13
N ILE A 333 9.49 -3.84 -1.53
CA ILE A 333 8.74 -3.41 -0.33
C ILE A 333 9.68 -3.21 0.86
N ARG A 334 10.61 -4.13 1.10
CA ARG A 334 11.62 -4.01 2.15
C ARG A 334 12.39 -2.69 2.05
N ASN A 335 12.82 -2.30 0.85
CA ASN A 335 13.59 -1.07 0.65
C ASN A 335 12.75 0.22 0.84
N THR A 336 11.41 0.13 0.80
CA THR A 336 10.54 1.27 1.14
C THR A 336 10.40 1.53 2.64
N LEU A 337 10.82 0.59 3.50
CA LEU A 337 10.72 0.74 4.96
C LEU A 337 11.60 1.91 5.47
N PRO A 338 11.16 2.63 6.52
CA PRO A 338 11.75 3.90 6.93
C PRO A 338 13.08 3.77 7.68
N THR A 339 13.33 2.65 8.38
CA THR A 339 14.52 2.46 9.22
C THR A 339 15.20 1.13 8.96
N ASP A 340 16.52 1.08 9.16
CA ASP A 340 17.30 -0.15 9.00
C ASP A 340 16.96 -1.22 10.05
N GLU A 341 16.55 -0.81 11.25
CA GLU A 341 16.06 -1.74 12.28
C GLU A 341 14.79 -2.47 11.84
N LEU A 342 13.83 -1.75 11.24
CA LEU A 342 12.62 -2.36 10.68
C LEU A 342 12.98 -3.29 9.52
N ARG A 343 13.90 -2.90 8.64
CA ARG A 343 14.37 -3.76 7.54
C ARG A 343 14.97 -5.06 8.07
N LEU A 344 15.87 -4.96 9.06
CA LEU A 344 16.51 -6.11 9.68
C LEU A 344 15.51 -7.02 10.40
N SER A 345 14.50 -6.44 11.05
CA SER A 345 13.40 -7.19 11.70
C SER A 345 12.62 -8.03 10.68
N TRP A 346 12.23 -7.42 9.55
CA TRP A 346 11.56 -8.12 8.47
C TRP A 346 12.44 -9.17 7.80
N ASP A 347 13.74 -8.91 7.63
CA ASP A 347 14.69 -9.89 7.09
C ASP A 347 14.78 -11.13 7.97
N LYS A 348 14.87 -10.93 9.29
CA LYS A 348 14.85 -12.05 10.25
C LYS A 348 13.54 -12.83 10.16
N ALA A 349 12.41 -12.14 10.07
CA ALA A 349 11.10 -12.78 9.95
C ALA A 349 10.96 -13.60 8.67
N ILE A 350 11.30 -13.03 7.51
CA ILE A 350 11.25 -13.70 6.20
C ILE A 350 12.24 -14.87 6.17
N THR A 351 13.46 -14.69 6.67
CA THR A 351 14.46 -15.76 6.74
C THR A 351 13.95 -16.92 7.58
N ASN A 352 13.46 -16.64 8.79
CA ASN A 352 12.92 -17.67 9.68
C ASN A 352 11.71 -18.40 9.08
N MET A 353 10.88 -17.69 8.30
CA MET A 353 9.72 -18.26 7.62
C MET A 353 10.14 -19.18 6.46
N ILE A 354 11.19 -18.84 5.73
CA ILE A 354 11.72 -19.66 4.63
C ILE A 354 12.48 -20.88 5.20
N THR A 355 13.23 -20.71 6.29
CA THR A 355 14.04 -21.78 6.89
C THR A 355 13.28 -22.72 7.81
N SER A 356 12.03 -22.42 8.15
CA SER A 356 11.19 -23.24 9.03
C SER A 356 10.48 -24.40 8.32
N ASP A 357 10.76 -24.62 7.02
CA ASP A 357 10.03 -25.56 6.14
C ASP A 357 8.50 -25.32 6.13
N ALA A 358 8.07 -24.12 6.54
CA ALA A 358 6.66 -23.76 6.56
C ALA A 358 6.13 -23.60 5.13
N ASP A 359 4.99 -24.22 4.86
CA ASP A 359 4.30 -24.10 3.59
C ASP A 359 3.84 -22.64 3.36
N PRO A 360 4.21 -21.99 2.24
CA PRO A 360 3.83 -20.62 1.96
C PRO A 360 2.32 -20.35 1.98
N GLU A 361 1.50 -21.32 1.56
CA GLU A 361 0.03 -21.18 1.61
C GLU A 361 -0.46 -21.13 3.06
N LEU A 362 -0.01 -22.07 3.90
CA LEU A 362 -0.31 -22.07 5.33
C LEU A 362 0.12 -20.76 6.00
N VAL A 363 1.29 -20.23 5.66
CA VAL A 363 1.75 -18.96 6.22
C VAL A 363 0.83 -17.80 5.82
N GLN A 364 0.40 -17.75 4.57
CA GLN A 364 -0.56 -16.73 4.12
C GLN A 364 -1.91 -16.86 4.84
N GLU A 365 -2.42 -18.09 5.04
CA GLU A 365 -3.65 -18.32 5.80
C GLU A 365 -3.52 -17.82 7.24
N ILE A 366 -2.41 -18.15 7.91
CA ILE A 366 -2.12 -17.73 9.28
C ILE A 366 -2.12 -16.20 9.42
N PHE A 367 -1.46 -15.50 8.51
CA PHE A 367 -1.39 -14.03 8.55
C PHE A 367 -2.69 -13.33 8.16
N ASN A 368 -3.55 -14.01 7.39
CA ASN A 368 -4.85 -13.48 6.97
C ASN A 368 -5.98 -13.84 7.94
N ASP A 369 -5.79 -14.77 8.89
CA ASP A 369 -6.78 -15.13 9.91
C ASP A 369 -6.84 -14.07 11.03
N PRO A 370 -7.95 -13.31 11.17
CA PRO A 370 -8.11 -12.33 12.23
C PRO A 370 -8.08 -12.94 13.64
N ASN A 371 -8.48 -14.20 13.81
CA ASN A 371 -8.50 -14.88 15.10
C ASN A 371 -7.09 -15.23 15.57
N ILE A 372 -6.22 -15.69 14.68
CA ILE A 372 -4.82 -15.97 15.02
C ILE A 372 -4.12 -14.66 15.39
N ARG A 373 -4.38 -13.58 14.66
CA ARG A 373 -3.84 -12.26 15.00
C ARG A 373 -4.29 -11.81 16.39
N LYS A 374 -5.58 -11.92 16.70
CA LYS A 374 -6.12 -11.58 18.03
C LYS A 374 -5.52 -12.45 19.15
N GLU A 375 -5.41 -13.75 18.93
CA GLU A 375 -4.81 -14.68 19.91
C GLU A 375 -3.32 -14.39 20.12
N TYR A 376 -2.58 -14.06 19.06
CA TYR A 376 -1.18 -13.66 19.16
C TYR A 376 -1.03 -12.34 19.91
N GLU A 377 -1.82 -11.32 19.58
CA GLU A 377 -1.86 -10.03 20.28
C GLU A 377 -2.18 -10.22 21.77
N LYS A 378 -3.17 -11.09 22.09
CA LYS A 378 -3.52 -11.48 23.46
C LYS A 378 -2.33 -12.10 24.20
N ARG A 379 -1.68 -13.12 23.63
CA ARG A 379 -0.51 -13.78 24.25
C ARG A 379 0.67 -12.83 24.43
N LEU A 380 0.87 -11.91 23.49
CA LEU A 380 1.92 -10.90 23.58
C LEU A 380 1.66 -9.94 24.75
N ASN A 381 0.42 -9.49 24.91
CA ASN A 381 0.00 -8.63 26.02
C ASN A 381 0.09 -9.37 27.36
N GLU A 382 -0.36 -10.63 27.43
CA GLU A 382 -0.22 -11.48 28.62
C GLU A 382 1.25 -11.61 29.04
N ARG A 383 2.17 -11.88 28.10
CA ARG A 383 3.61 -11.97 28.42
C ARG A 383 4.17 -10.65 28.96
N LYS A 384 3.80 -9.52 28.37
CA LYS A 384 4.22 -8.19 28.86
C LYS A 384 3.71 -7.95 30.27
N LEU A 385 2.46 -8.31 30.53
CA LEU A 385 1.81 -8.15 31.83
C LEU A 385 2.44 -9.05 32.90
N ILE A 386 2.72 -10.32 32.58
CA ILE A 386 3.48 -11.23 33.46
C ILE A 386 4.84 -10.64 33.80
N SER A 387 5.59 -10.20 32.79
CA SER A 387 6.93 -9.64 32.99
C SER A 387 6.89 -8.40 33.88
N ARG A 388 5.91 -7.51 33.69
CA ARG A 388 5.74 -6.31 34.53
C ARG A 388 5.42 -6.70 35.98
N ASN A 389 4.49 -7.63 36.18
CA ASN A 389 4.07 -8.03 37.52
C ASN A 389 5.20 -8.76 38.27
N GLN A 390 6.01 -9.57 37.59
CA GLN A 390 7.23 -10.15 38.14
C GLN A 390 8.23 -9.07 38.60
N THR A 391 8.40 -8.00 37.81
CA THR A 391 9.25 -6.87 38.19
C THR A 391 8.71 -6.16 39.43
N ILE A 392 7.43 -5.81 39.45
CA ILE A 392 6.80 -5.14 40.61
C ILE A 392 6.90 -6.00 41.86
N GLY A 393 6.60 -7.30 41.77
CA GLY A 393 6.69 -8.24 42.89
C GLY A 393 8.08 -8.28 43.52
N LYS A 394 9.11 -8.34 42.66
CA LYS A 394 10.51 -8.26 43.09
C LYS A 394 10.83 -6.93 43.79
N LEU A 395 10.36 -5.81 43.25
CA LEU A 395 10.63 -4.49 43.85
C LEU A 395 9.95 -4.31 45.21
N ILE A 396 8.73 -4.82 45.39
CA ILE A 396 8.05 -4.85 46.70
C ILE A 396 8.84 -5.73 47.67
N GLU A 397 9.29 -6.90 47.25
CA GLU A 397 10.12 -7.78 48.09
C GLU A 397 11.39 -7.08 48.58
N ASP A 398 12.11 -6.43 47.67
CA ASP A 398 13.34 -5.72 47.98
C ASP A 398 13.06 -4.61 49.02
N LEU A 399 11.92 -3.91 48.89
CA LEU A 399 11.48 -2.89 49.85
C LEU A 399 11.09 -3.47 51.23
N PHE A 400 10.38 -4.60 51.27
CA PHE A 400 10.07 -5.30 52.51
C PHE A 400 11.33 -5.78 53.23
N LYS A 401 12.30 -6.33 52.49
CA LYS A 401 13.59 -6.76 53.06
C LYS A 401 14.35 -5.60 53.67
N GLU A 402 14.42 -4.46 52.96
CA GLU A 402 15.11 -3.27 53.44
C GLU A 402 14.59 -2.84 54.83
N TYR A 403 13.27 -2.71 55.00
CA TYR A 403 12.69 -2.31 56.28
C TYR A 403 12.77 -3.38 57.36
N ILE A 404 12.69 -4.66 57.00
CA ILE A 404 12.86 -5.77 57.94
C ILE A 404 14.31 -5.84 58.44
N GLU A 405 15.30 -5.63 57.57
CA GLU A 405 16.72 -5.60 57.94
C GLU A 405 17.00 -4.45 58.92
N GLN A 406 16.44 -3.26 58.70
CA GLN A 406 16.50 -2.16 59.68
C GLN A 406 15.93 -2.56 61.06
N LEU A 407 14.82 -3.32 61.09
CA LEU A 407 14.27 -3.81 62.36
C LEU A 407 15.15 -4.89 63.00
N ARG A 408 15.75 -5.80 62.22
CA ARG A 408 16.70 -6.80 62.71
C ARG A 408 17.95 -6.17 63.33
N GLU A 409 18.48 -5.12 62.72
CA GLU A 409 19.60 -4.32 63.28
C GLU A 409 19.25 -3.72 64.64
N SER A 410 17.97 -3.42 64.89
CA SER A 410 17.44 -2.97 66.18
C SER A 410 17.10 -4.09 67.16
N GLY A 411 17.46 -5.34 66.85
CA GLY A 411 17.33 -6.50 67.75
C GLY A 411 16.03 -7.31 67.62
N VAL A 412 15.18 -7.01 66.63
CA VAL A 412 13.89 -7.70 66.43
C VAL A 412 14.07 -8.95 65.57
N ILE A 413 13.56 -10.10 66.02
CA ILE A 413 13.58 -11.35 65.24
C ILE A 413 12.36 -11.39 64.32
N ILE A 414 12.60 -11.22 63.02
CA ILE A 414 11.57 -11.29 61.97
C ILE A 414 12.00 -12.31 60.92
N ASN A 415 11.12 -13.28 60.63
CA ASN A 415 11.32 -14.26 59.57
C ASN A 415 10.41 -13.93 58.39
N ILE A 416 11.01 -13.67 57.23
CA ILE A 416 10.31 -13.56 55.95
C ILE A 416 10.53 -14.85 55.17
N GLN A 417 9.44 -15.50 54.77
CA GLN A 417 9.45 -16.67 53.91
C GLN A 417 8.61 -16.40 52.67
N ARG A 418 9.12 -16.82 51.51
CA ARG A 418 8.34 -16.88 50.29
C ARG A 418 7.46 -18.12 50.34
N GLU A 419 6.15 -17.94 50.25
CA GLU A 419 5.24 -19.06 50.06
C GLU A 419 4.56 -18.93 48.69
N PRO A 420 4.82 -19.86 47.74
CA PRO A 420 4.03 -19.92 46.53
C PRO A 420 2.58 -20.31 46.91
N PHE A 421 1.61 -19.46 46.58
CA PHE A 421 0.21 -19.67 46.97
C PHE A 421 -0.66 -20.02 45.77
N GLY A 422 -0.57 -21.28 45.32
CA GLY A 422 -1.43 -21.86 44.28
C GLY A 422 -1.22 -21.31 42.86
N SER A 423 -2.01 -21.84 41.91
CA SER A 423 -2.05 -21.46 40.49
C SER A 423 -3.32 -20.68 40.10
N ASP A 424 -4.18 -20.39 41.10
CA ASP A 424 -5.31 -19.48 41.01
C ASP A 424 -4.75 -18.05 41.11
N TYR A 425 -4.58 -17.40 39.96
CA TYR A 425 -4.14 -16.01 39.89
C TYR A 425 -4.90 -15.26 38.79
N ILE A 426 -5.05 -13.96 38.98
CA ILE A 426 -5.71 -13.04 38.06
C ILE A 426 -4.61 -12.29 37.31
N LEU A 427 -4.53 -12.49 35.99
CA LEU A 427 -3.72 -11.66 35.11
C LEU A 427 -4.68 -11.02 34.11
N THR A 428 -5.20 -9.86 34.49
CA THR A 428 -5.98 -9.02 33.58
C THR A 428 -5.28 -7.68 33.45
N GLU A 429 -5.48 -7.00 32.32
CA GLU A 429 -5.02 -5.62 32.12
C GLU A 429 -5.52 -4.68 33.23
N GLU A 430 -6.57 -5.08 33.93
CA GLU A 430 -7.39 -4.27 34.83
C GLU A 430 -6.99 -4.42 36.31
N SER A 431 -6.72 -5.64 36.75
CA SER A 431 -6.24 -5.97 38.10
C SER A 431 -5.47 -7.28 38.04
N SER A 432 -4.29 -7.29 38.67
CA SER A 432 -3.32 -8.35 38.50
C SER A 432 -2.69 -8.80 39.80
N ASP A 433 -2.62 -10.10 39.99
CA ASP A 433 -1.72 -10.75 40.95
C ASP A 433 -0.27 -10.59 40.50
N LEU A 434 0.63 -10.46 41.49
CA LEU A 434 2.05 -10.57 41.26
C LEU A 434 2.44 -12.06 41.23
N VAL A 435 3.29 -12.43 40.29
CA VAL A 435 3.67 -13.84 40.04
C VAL A 435 5.19 -13.99 40.01
N ASN A 436 5.69 -15.16 40.41
CA ASN A 436 7.11 -15.47 40.41
C ASN A 436 7.59 -15.93 39.00
N LYS A 437 8.88 -16.27 38.88
CA LYS A 437 9.50 -16.75 37.62
C LYS A 437 8.91 -18.06 37.07
N GLU A 438 8.20 -18.82 37.90
CA GLU A 438 7.50 -20.06 37.55
C GLU A 438 6.01 -19.81 37.25
N ASN A 439 5.58 -18.54 37.16
CA ASN A 439 4.19 -18.12 37.01
C ASN A 439 3.27 -18.64 38.13
N GLN A 440 3.77 -18.73 39.35
CA GLN A 440 2.96 -19.00 40.55
C GLN A 440 2.69 -17.69 41.28
N ARG A 441 1.55 -17.59 41.97
CA ARG A 441 1.19 -16.40 42.75
C ARG A 441 2.20 -16.13 43.86
N GLU A 442 2.60 -14.87 43.99
CA GLU A 442 3.58 -14.40 44.97
C GLU A 442 2.87 -13.73 46.15
N GLY A 443 3.01 -14.33 47.34
CA GLY A 443 2.65 -13.73 48.62
C GLY A 443 3.83 -13.82 49.59
N PHE A 444 3.89 -12.93 50.57
CA PHE A 444 4.87 -13.04 51.65
C PHE A 444 4.24 -13.63 52.88
N ARG A 445 4.96 -14.54 53.55
CA ARG A 445 4.70 -14.83 54.95
C ARG A 445 5.74 -14.13 55.80
N ILE A 446 5.30 -13.18 56.63
CA ILE A 446 6.15 -12.49 57.59
C ILE A 446 5.69 -12.89 58.99
N ASN A 447 6.47 -13.74 59.66
CA ASN A 447 6.04 -14.43 60.87
C ASN A 447 4.68 -15.14 60.63
N ASN A 448 3.61 -14.68 61.28
CA ASN A 448 2.26 -15.25 61.15
C ASN A 448 1.38 -14.49 60.15
N TRP A 449 1.88 -13.40 59.55
CA TRP A 449 1.14 -12.58 58.60
C TRP A 449 1.26 -13.12 57.19
N LEU A 450 0.13 -13.23 56.49
CA LEU A 450 0.05 -13.47 55.06
C LEU A 450 -0.18 -12.14 54.34
N ILE A 451 0.76 -11.79 53.45
CA ILE A 451 0.75 -10.53 52.71
C ILE A 451 0.43 -10.83 51.26
N GLU A 452 -0.73 -10.36 50.83
CA GLU A 452 -1.21 -10.45 49.45
C GLU A 452 -0.77 -9.25 48.64
N LEU A 453 -0.32 -9.45 47.39
CA LEU A 453 0.13 -8.37 46.52
C LEU A 453 -0.74 -8.24 45.27
N LYS A 454 -1.22 -7.04 45.00
CA LYS A 454 -1.99 -6.71 43.79
C LYS A 454 -1.45 -5.46 43.13
N ALA A 455 -1.39 -5.45 41.81
CA ALA A 455 -1.23 -4.22 41.02
C ALA A 455 -2.52 -3.93 40.25
N THR A 456 -2.96 -2.68 40.23
CA THR A 456 -4.20 -2.27 39.55
C THR A 456 -4.09 -0.89 38.94
N GLY A 457 -4.57 -0.72 37.70
CA GLY A 457 -4.73 0.60 37.07
C GLY A 457 -6.14 1.16 37.22
N LYS A 458 -7.02 0.49 37.97
CA LYS A 458 -8.43 0.85 38.15
C LYS A 458 -8.72 1.32 39.57
N GLU A 459 -9.94 1.82 39.76
CA GLU A 459 -10.51 2.15 41.08
C GLU A 459 -10.85 0.93 41.94
N HIS A 460 -10.37 -0.28 41.60
CA HIS A 460 -10.55 -1.46 42.44
C HIS A 460 -9.46 -2.52 42.21
N ALA A 461 -9.21 -3.35 43.23
CA ALA A 461 -8.33 -4.51 43.19
C ALA A 461 -9.19 -5.78 43.34
N SER A 462 -8.95 -6.78 42.49
CA SER A 462 -9.76 -7.99 42.44
C SER A 462 -9.11 -9.15 43.18
N MET A 463 -9.91 -9.88 43.93
CA MET A 463 -9.54 -11.09 44.65
C MET A 463 -10.40 -12.28 44.21
N THR A 464 -9.83 -13.48 44.18
CA THR A 464 -10.58 -14.72 43.90
C THR A 464 -11.33 -15.20 45.15
N PRO A 465 -12.34 -16.08 45.02
CA PRO A 465 -13.04 -16.63 46.18
C PRO A 465 -12.13 -17.37 47.15
N LEU A 466 -11.07 -18.03 46.66
CA LEU A 466 -10.08 -18.67 47.51
C LEU A 466 -9.30 -17.63 48.33
N GLN A 467 -8.90 -16.52 47.70
CA GLN A 467 -8.19 -15.43 48.38
C GLN A 467 -9.07 -14.77 49.45
N ALA A 468 -10.34 -14.53 49.11
CA ALA A 468 -11.32 -13.98 50.05
C ALA A 468 -11.51 -14.94 51.23
N LYS A 469 -11.68 -16.24 50.98
CA LYS A 469 -11.76 -17.26 52.03
C LYS A 469 -10.53 -17.26 52.94
N THR A 470 -9.33 -17.29 52.38
CA THR A 470 -8.09 -17.25 53.18
C THR A 470 -8.01 -15.99 54.04
N ALA A 471 -8.39 -14.83 53.49
CA ALA A 471 -8.45 -13.58 54.24
C ALA A 471 -9.43 -13.65 55.42
N THR A 472 -10.58 -14.32 55.25
CA THR A 472 -11.54 -14.55 56.33
C THR A 472 -11.12 -15.62 57.35
N GLU A 473 -10.30 -16.60 56.97
CA GLU A 473 -9.76 -17.59 57.92
C GLU A 473 -8.61 -17.00 58.75
N GLN A 474 -7.91 -15.99 58.23
CA GLN A 474 -6.77 -15.34 58.87
C GLN A 474 -7.01 -13.84 59.13
N LYS A 475 -8.23 -13.45 59.55
CA LYS A 475 -8.67 -12.04 59.63
C LYS A 475 -7.70 -11.08 60.32
N ASP A 476 -7.05 -11.56 61.37
CA ASP A 476 -6.13 -10.77 62.21
C ASP A 476 -4.70 -10.70 61.67
N ASN A 477 -4.33 -11.55 60.70
CA ASN A 477 -2.97 -11.67 60.18
C ASN A 477 -2.95 -11.77 58.64
N TYR A 478 -3.91 -11.15 57.95
CA TYR A 478 -3.94 -11.09 56.50
C TYR A 478 -3.94 -9.63 56.05
N SER A 479 -2.94 -9.22 55.27
CA SER A 479 -2.83 -7.89 54.69
C SER A 479 -2.92 -7.93 53.17
N LEU A 480 -3.53 -6.90 52.59
CA LEU A 480 -3.50 -6.66 51.15
C LEU A 480 -2.65 -5.45 50.83
N VAL A 481 -1.60 -5.64 50.04
CA VAL A 481 -0.81 -4.56 49.43
C VAL A 481 -1.34 -4.31 48.03
N VAL A 482 -1.82 -3.10 47.79
CA VAL A 482 -2.25 -2.64 46.48
C VAL A 482 -1.24 -1.64 45.96
N VAL A 483 -0.75 -1.87 44.73
CA VAL A 483 0.03 -0.90 43.95
C VAL A 483 -0.88 -0.30 42.89
N PRO A 484 -1.39 0.92 43.10
CA PRO A 484 -2.06 1.67 42.04
C PRO A 484 -1.06 1.97 40.92
N LEU A 485 -1.46 1.77 39.68
CA LEU A 485 -0.68 2.05 38.49
C LEU A 485 -1.30 3.24 37.76
N ASP A 486 -0.49 4.26 37.47
CA ASP A 486 -0.90 5.47 36.73
C ASP A 486 -0.48 5.45 35.25
N GLY A 487 0.10 4.34 34.80
CA GLY A 487 0.64 4.17 33.45
C GLY A 487 2.15 4.38 33.34
N THR A 488 2.83 4.82 34.40
CA THR A 488 4.30 4.85 34.47
C THR A 488 4.89 3.48 34.83
N GLU A 489 6.15 3.23 34.47
CA GLU A 489 6.85 2.01 34.84
C GLU A 489 7.33 2.11 36.30
N PRO A 490 6.86 1.25 37.23
CA PRO A 490 7.15 1.43 38.66
C PRO A 490 8.61 1.13 38.99
N ASP A 491 9.23 2.02 39.75
CA ASP A 491 10.52 1.80 40.42
C ASP A 491 10.33 1.71 41.95
N ILE A 492 11.43 1.57 42.71
CA ILE A 492 11.38 1.48 44.18
C ILE A 492 10.76 2.73 44.81
N GLU A 493 11.09 3.92 44.30
CA GLU A 493 10.58 5.19 44.85
C GLU A 493 9.07 5.33 44.60
N TYR A 494 8.63 4.93 43.40
CA TYR A 494 7.21 4.84 43.08
C TYR A 494 6.47 3.96 44.09
N LEU A 495 7.02 2.79 44.42
CA LEU A 495 6.39 1.88 45.37
C LEU A 495 6.37 2.43 46.79
N ARG A 496 7.44 3.12 47.25
CA ARG A 496 7.45 3.78 48.57
C ARG A 496 6.31 4.77 48.73
N ILE A 497 6.01 5.52 47.67
CA ILE A 497 4.99 6.58 47.69
C ILE A 497 3.58 5.99 47.50
N ASN A 498 3.44 5.05 46.55
CA ASN A 498 2.14 4.65 46.03
C ASN A 498 1.63 3.31 46.54
N ALA A 499 2.48 2.38 46.98
CA ALA A 499 2.03 1.10 47.50
C ALA A 499 1.29 1.28 48.83
N LYS A 500 0.06 0.76 48.90
CA LYS A 500 -0.85 0.92 50.04
C LYS A 500 -1.09 -0.43 50.69
N VAL A 501 -0.94 -0.48 52.01
CA VAL A 501 -1.18 -1.68 52.82
C VAL A 501 -2.50 -1.54 53.57
N ILE A 502 -3.40 -2.50 53.37
CA ILE A 502 -4.67 -2.63 54.08
C ILE A 502 -4.51 -3.82 55.05
N SER A 503 -4.19 -3.54 56.31
CA SER A 503 -3.84 -4.57 57.29
C SER A 503 -5.03 -5.30 57.92
N ASN A 504 -6.26 -4.77 57.78
CA ASN A 504 -7.49 -5.35 58.34
C ASN A 504 -8.43 -5.88 57.24
N ILE A 505 -7.90 -6.16 56.04
CA ILE A 505 -8.72 -6.53 54.88
C ILE A 505 -9.55 -7.80 55.13
N GLY A 506 -9.06 -8.74 55.93
CA GLY A 506 -9.79 -9.96 56.28
C GLY A 506 -11.10 -9.71 57.03
N HIS A 507 -11.14 -8.70 57.91
CA HIS A 507 -12.36 -8.26 58.60
C HIS A 507 -13.37 -7.62 57.65
N LYS A 508 -12.89 -6.82 56.68
CA LYS A 508 -13.74 -6.19 55.67
C LYS A 508 -14.32 -7.18 54.66
N ILE A 509 -13.55 -8.22 54.31
CA ILE A 509 -14.01 -9.26 53.41
C ILE A 509 -15.02 -10.16 54.12
N ASP A 510 -14.86 -10.44 55.41
CA ASP A 510 -15.72 -11.35 56.16
C ASP A 510 -17.20 -10.96 56.16
N THR A 511 -17.51 -9.66 56.24
CA THR A 511 -18.89 -9.16 56.19
C THR A 511 -19.57 -9.54 54.88
N VAL A 512 -18.85 -9.40 53.76
CA VAL A 512 -19.34 -9.72 52.40
C VAL A 512 -19.19 -11.21 52.07
N PHE A 513 -18.21 -11.90 52.66
CA PHE A 513 -17.94 -13.31 52.41
C PHE A 513 -18.98 -14.21 53.08
N ASN A 514 -19.45 -13.87 54.28
CA ASN A 514 -20.55 -14.58 54.93
C ASN A 514 -21.82 -14.48 54.08
N ASP A 515 -22.15 -13.28 53.60
CA ASP A 515 -23.23 -13.06 52.64
C ASP A 515 -23.02 -13.88 51.36
N PHE A 516 -21.80 -13.97 50.84
CA PHE A 516 -21.48 -14.82 49.68
C PHE A 516 -21.67 -16.32 49.97
N SER A 517 -21.22 -16.80 51.13
CA SER A 517 -21.34 -18.20 51.53
C SER A 517 -22.79 -18.63 51.80
N ASP A 518 -23.62 -17.72 52.29
CA ASP A 518 -25.06 -17.93 52.49
C ASP A 518 -25.87 -17.82 51.17
N VAL A 519 -25.31 -17.18 50.14
CA VAL A 519 -25.97 -16.82 48.87
C VAL A 519 -25.60 -17.72 47.68
N GLU A 520 -25.00 -18.90 47.90
CA GLU A 520 -25.06 -20.00 46.91
C GLU A 520 -26.53 -20.36 46.52
N ILE A 521 -27.52 -19.81 47.25
CA ILE A 521 -28.96 -20.06 47.08
C ILE A 521 -29.74 -18.92 46.34
N LYS A 522 -29.29 -17.65 46.23
CA LYS A 522 -30.06 -16.58 45.51
C LYS A 522 -29.23 -15.43 44.88
N LYS A 523 -28.94 -15.52 43.58
CA LYS A 523 -28.08 -14.62 42.76
C LYS A 523 -28.39 -13.10 42.70
N SER A 524 -29.45 -12.56 43.32
CA SER A 524 -29.89 -11.16 43.07
C SER A 524 -29.39 -10.08 44.05
N ASN A 525 -28.84 -10.44 45.22
CA ASN A 525 -28.47 -9.46 46.26
C ASN A 525 -26.95 -9.24 46.45
N LEU A 526 -26.10 -9.96 45.72
CA LEU A 526 -24.63 -9.96 45.88
C LEU A 526 -23.92 -8.68 45.41
N ASN A 527 -24.57 -7.84 44.60
CA ASN A 527 -23.93 -6.68 43.96
C ASN A 527 -23.91 -5.42 44.85
N ASN A 528 -24.55 -5.43 46.02
CA ASN A 528 -24.57 -4.28 46.92
C ASN A 528 -23.33 -4.35 47.83
N GLY A 529 -22.27 -3.64 47.44
CA GLY A 529 -21.04 -3.62 48.24
C GLY A 529 -21.23 -3.06 49.65
N GLN A 530 -20.45 -3.56 50.60
CA GLN A 530 -20.36 -3.07 51.99
C GLN A 530 -18.90 -2.76 52.33
N ASP A 531 -18.65 -1.69 53.07
CA ASP A 531 -17.31 -1.27 53.52
C ASP A 531 -16.25 -1.16 52.41
N GLY A 532 -16.68 -0.80 51.19
CA GLY A 532 -15.83 -0.69 50.01
C GLY A 532 -15.45 -2.04 49.38
N ILE A 533 -16.05 -3.15 49.81
CA ILE A 533 -15.93 -4.49 49.22
C ILE A 533 -17.20 -4.83 48.45
N SER A 534 -17.08 -5.38 47.24
CA SER A 534 -18.23 -5.84 46.45
C SER A 534 -17.94 -7.17 45.74
N VAL A 535 -18.98 -7.91 45.36
CA VAL A 535 -18.84 -9.11 44.55
C VAL A 535 -19.30 -8.80 43.12
N SER A 536 -18.51 -9.23 42.14
CA SER A 536 -18.82 -9.12 40.71
C SER A 536 -18.77 -10.49 40.05
N ILE A 537 -19.62 -10.70 39.05
CA ILE A 537 -19.65 -11.90 38.22
C ILE A 537 -19.31 -11.48 36.80
N GLU A 538 -18.10 -11.81 36.35
CA GLU A 538 -17.60 -11.52 35.00
C GLU A 538 -17.21 -12.82 34.32
N ASP A 539 -17.78 -13.08 33.14
CA ASP A 539 -17.51 -14.30 32.34
C ASP A 539 -17.61 -15.60 33.15
N GLN A 540 -18.65 -15.72 33.99
CA GLN A 540 -18.91 -16.84 34.91
C GLN A 540 -17.91 -16.98 36.09
N ASN A 541 -16.94 -16.07 36.21
CA ASN A 541 -16.01 -16.03 37.34
C ASN A 541 -16.48 -15.02 38.40
N ILE A 542 -16.50 -15.47 39.65
CA ILE A 542 -16.84 -14.63 40.80
C ILE A 542 -15.56 -13.92 41.27
N ARG A 543 -15.65 -12.61 41.48
CA ARG A 543 -14.53 -11.76 41.94
C ARG A 543 -14.96 -10.84 43.08
N PHE A 544 -14.16 -10.81 44.14
CA PHE A 544 -14.29 -9.82 45.22
C PHE A 544 -13.49 -8.58 44.85
N ARG A 545 -14.12 -7.42 44.80
CA ARG A 545 -13.50 -6.14 44.45
C ARG A 545 -13.32 -5.30 45.70
N VAL A 546 -12.06 -4.98 46.00
CA VAL A 546 -11.68 -3.98 46.99
C VAL A 546 -11.64 -2.63 46.29
N SER A 547 -12.47 -1.68 46.69
CA SER A 547 -12.55 -0.34 46.08
C SER A 547 -11.34 0.53 46.45
N SER A 548 -10.98 1.45 45.57
CA SER A 548 -9.94 2.45 45.82
C SER A 548 -10.22 3.32 47.02
N ALA A 549 -11.49 3.49 47.40
CA ALA A 549 -11.86 4.16 48.64
C ALA A 549 -11.18 3.50 49.85
N VAL A 550 -11.09 2.15 49.89
CA VAL A 550 -10.52 1.40 51.02
C VAL A 550 -9.03 1.69 51.19
N TRP A 551 -8.24 1.67 50.12
CA TRP A 551 -6.83 2.02 50.18
C TRP A 551 -6.56 3.52 49.98
N SER A 552 -7.60 4.37 50.00
CA SER A 552 -7.43 5.83 50.04
C SER A 552 -7.72 6.41 51.43
N SER A 553 -8.59 5.77 52.23
CA SER A 553 -8.98 6.25 53.55
C SER A 553 -8.38 5.50 54.76
N GLU A 554 -8.01 4.22 54.64
CA GLU A 554 -7.70 3.34 55.79
C GLU A 554 -6.37 2.58 55.67
N GLN A 555 -5.52 3.00 54.74
CA GLN A 555 -4.24 2.36 54.42
C GLN A 555 -3.06 2.96 55.19
N THR A 556 -2.00 2.17 55.27
CA THR A 556 -0.65 2.64 55.61
C THR A 556 0.32 2.43 54.43
N ASP A 557 1.48 3.06 54.47
CA ASP A 557 2.60 2.65 53.61
C ASP A 557 3.28 1.37 54.16
N ILE A 558 4.17 0.78 53.36
CA ILE A 558 4.88 -0.47 53.70
C ILE A 558 5.77 -0.28 54.94
N GLU A 559 6.44 0.86 55.05
CA GLU A 559 7.34 1.16 56.18
C GLU A 559 6.58 1.19 57.51
N THR A 560 5.48 1.93 57.53
CA THR A 560 4.60 2.10 58.70
C THR A 560 3.96 0.78 59.07
N PHE A 561 3.49 -0.01 58.09
CA PHE A 561 2.98 -1.36 58.35
C PHE A 561 4.04 -2.22 59.03
N ILE A 562 5.25 -2.28 58.47
CA ILE A 562 6.33 -3.11 59.01
C ILE A 562 6.72 -2.68 60.44
N LYS A 563 6.90 -1.37 60.65
CA LYS A 563 7.26 -0.80 61.96
C LYS A 563 6.14 -0.89 63.00
N THR A 564 4.88 -0.98 62.60
CA THR A 564 3.75 -1.07 63.55
C THR A 564 3.54 -2.50 64.01
N TYR A 565 3.47 -3.45 63.07
CA TYR A 565 3.05 -4.82 63.38
C TYR A 565 4.20 -5.77 63.74
N PHE A 566 5.45 -5.45 63.35
CA PHE A 566 6.59 -6.32 63.63
C PHE A 566 7.60 -5.75 64.64
N LYS A 567 7.49 -4.48 65.04
CA LYS A 567 8.34 -3.88 66.07
C LYS A 567 8.00 -4.38 67.50
N VAL A 568 6.78 -4.85 67.73
CA VAL A 568 6.21 -5.17 69.07
C VAL A 568 6.82 -6.42 69.75
N LEU A 569 7.63 -7.21 69.04
CA LEU A 569 8.27 -8.40 69.64
C LEU A 569 9.52 -8.09 70.51
N ALA A 570 9.95 -6.83 70.61
CA ALA A 570 11.06 -6.44 71.49
C ALA A 570 10.62 -5.94 72.89
N GLU A 571 9.41 -5.41 73.04
CA GLU A 571 8.97 -4.79 74.30
C GLU A 571 8.32 -5.79 75.28
N THR A 572 7.67 -6.84 74.77
CA THR A 572 7.00 -7.85 75.61
C THR A 572 7.95 -8.86 76.27
N SER A 573 9.17 -9.02 75.77
CA SER A 573 10.20 -9.88 76.40
C SER A 573 10.91 -9.24 77.61
N ASN A 574 10.76 -7.92 77.83
CA ASN A 574 11.37 -7.25 78.98
C ASN A 574 10.45 -7.16 80.22
N GLU A 575 9.14 -7.37 80.08
CA GLU A 575 8.21 -7.25 81.22
C GLU A 575 7.92 -8.57 81.96
N THR A 576 8.30 -9.74 81.43
CA THR A 576 8.04 -11.03 82.10
C THR A 576 9.20 -11.58 82.94
N THR A 577 10.28 -10.81 83.14
CA THR A 577 11.43 -11.24 83.97
C THR A 577 11.65 -10.38 85.22
N THR A 578 10.58 -9.87 85.82
CA THR A 578 10.60 -9.35 87.20
C THR A 578 9.28 -9.65 87.92
N THR A 579 9.16 -10.86 88.45
CA THR A 579 8.75 -11.13 89.84
C THR A 579 9.24 -12.50 90.28
#